data_AF-A0A1F3M8W6-F1
#
_entry.id   AF-A0A1F3M8W6-F1
#
_cell.length_a   1.000
_cell.length_b   1.000
_cell.length_c   1.000
_cell.angle_alpha   90.00
_cell.angle_beta   90.00
_cell.angle_gamma   90.00
#
_symmetry.space_group_name_H-M   'P 1'
#
loop_
_entity.id
_entity.type
_entity.pdbx_description
1 polymer ?
#
loop_
_entity_poly.entity_id
_entity_poly.type
_entity_poly.pdbx_seq_one_letter_code
_entity_poly.pdbx_strand_id
1 'polypeptide(L)'
;MKRTFFAVDIRPDERLTAIIQDIRSHLTGEKVKWVTVDLMHLTLKFLGDTPEDTIRQIIDAVDPAVRKIPVMNLHLSALGLFKNLRNPRVIWIGIKPCPPLEQAVHTLDSSYLFWLFCRSG
;
A
#
# COMPACT_ATOMS: atom_id res chain seq x y z
N MET A 1 12.28 0.35 19.25
CA MET A 1 10.90 0.51 18.72
C MET A 1 11.00 0.90 17.26
N LYS A 2 10.23 0.24 16.40
CA LYS A 2 10.17 0.52 14.96
C LYS A 2 8.73 0.78 14.55
N ARG A 3 8.51 1.76 13.67
CA ARG A 3 7.23 1.90 12.98
C ARG A 3 7.12 0.80 11.94
N THR A 4 6.18 -0.11 12.11
CA THR A 4 6.03 -1.28 11.24
C THR A 4 4.65 -1.34 10.61
N PHE A 5 4.60 -2.03 9.48
CA PHE A 5 3.39 -2.27 8.70
C PHE A 5 3.57 -3.53 7.86
N PHE A 6 2.46 -4.13 7.44
CA PHE A 6 2.43 -5.16 6.42
C PHE A 6 2.17 -4.54 5.05
N ALA A 7 2.86 -5.04 4.03
CA ALA A 7 2.69 -4.60 2.66
C ALA A 7 2.81 -5.76 1.67
N VAL A 8 2.31 -5.53 0.46
CA VAL A 8 2.51 -6.37 -0.70
C VAL A 8 3.40 -5.61 -1.68
N ASP A 9 4.49 -6.23 -2.10
CA ASP A 9 5.34 -5.69 -3.16
C ASP A 9 4.59 -5.66 -4.48
N ILE A 10 4.69 -4.53 -5.19
CA ILE A 10 4.09 -4.38 -6.50
C ILE A 10 5.19 -4.61 -7.53
N ARG A 11 4.94 -5.53 -8.47
CA ARG A 11 5.75 -5.63 -9.69
C ARG A 11 5.13 -4.72 -10.74
N PRO A 12 5.73 -3.55 -11.02
CA PRO A 12 5.16 -2.60 -11.96
C PRO A 12 5.22 -3.18 -13.38
N ASP A 13 4.14 -3.02 -14.13
CA ASP A 13 4.13 -3.25 -15.57
C ASP A 13 4.44 -1.94 -16.32
N GLU A 14 4.59 -2.05 -17.64
CA GLU A 14 4.84 -0.90 -18.51
C GLU A 14 3.70 0.13 -18.42
N ARG A 15 2.46 -0.34 -18.23
CA ARG A 15 1.28 0.53 -18.14
C ARG A 15 1.31 1.40 -16.88
N LEU A 16 1.58 0.81 -15.72
CA LEU A 16 1.73 1.55 -14.46
C LEU A 16 2.88 2.55 -14.56
N THR A 17 4.00 2.12 -15.15
CA THR A 17 5.17 2.98 -15.35
C THR A 17 4.83 4.18 -16.24
N ALA A 18 4.13 3.97 -17.35
CA ALA A 18 3.69 5.03 -18.25
C ALA A 18 2.71 6.01 -17.56
N ILE A 19 1.75 5.49 -16.78
CA ILE A 19 0.82 6.34 -16.00
C ILE A 19 1.59 7.23 -15.01
N ILE A 20 2.57 6.66 -14.28
CA ILE A 20 3.36 7.44 -13.32
C ILE A 20 4.19 8.52 -14.04
N GLN A 21 4.79 8.20 -15.18
CA GLN A 21 5.55 9.15 -15.99
C GLN A 21 4.65 10.28 -16.52
N ASP A 22 3.45 9.95 -16.97
CA ASP A 22 2.47 10.94 -17.43
C ASP A 22 2.05 11.89 -16.30
N ILE A 23 1.72 11.37 -15.11
CA ILE A 23 1.38 12.23 -13.97
C ILE A 23 2.59 13.12 -13.58
N ARG A 24 3.81 12.58 -13.63
CA ARG A 24 5.03 13.34 -13.36
C ARG A 24 5.22 14.50 -14.32
N SER A 25 4.95 14.30 -15.62
CA SER A 25 5.13 15.34 -16.64
C SER A 25 4.20 16.53 -16.42
N HIS A 26 2.98 16.27 -15.95
CA HIS A 26 1.97 17.29 -15.62
C HIS A 26 2.25 18.05 -14.31
N LEU A 27 3.17 17.56 -13.47
CA LEU A 27 3.47 18.13 -12.15
C LEU A 27 4.91 18.64 -12.03
N THR A 28 5.56 18.92 -13.16
CA THR A 28 6.97 19.37 -13.21
C THR A 28 7.24 20.69 -12.47
N GLY A 29 6.22 21.55 -12.30
CA GLY A 29 6.31 22.79 -11.52
C GLY A 29 6.09 22.63 -10.02
N GLU A 30 5.67 21.45 -9.56
CA GLU A 30 5.28 21.19 -8.17
C GLU A 30 6.41 20.50 -7.39
N LYS A 31 6.51 20.80 -6.09
CA LYS A 31 7.47 20.14 -5.19
C LYS A 31 6.96 18.78 -4.73
N VAL A 32 6.90 17.81 -5.65
CA VAL A 32 6.46 16.44 -5.37
C VAL A 32 7.65 15.52 -5.14
N LYS A 33 7.66 14.83 -3.99
CA LYS A 33 8.62 13.75 -3.72
C LYS A 33 8.05 12.44 -4.26
N TRP A 34 8.60 11.96 -5.38
CA TRP A 34 8.17 10.73 -6.00
C TRP A 34 8.87 9.50 -5.39
N VAL A 35 8.10 8.43 -5.18
CA VAL A 35 8.65 7.12 -4.85
C VAL A 35 9.21 6.48 -6.13
N THR A 36 10.36 5.81 -6.04
CA THR A 36 10.90 5.01 -7.13
C THR A 36 9.93 3.88 -7.46
N VAL A 37 9.67 3.65 -8.74
CA VAL A 37 8.65 2.68 -9.19
C VAL A 37 8.95 1.27 -8.67
N ASP A 38 10.24 0.89 -8.61
CA ASP A 38 10.69 -0.41 -8.08
C ASP A 38 10.58 -0.55 -6.54
N LEU A 39 10.34 0.55 -5.83
CA LEU A 39 10.16 0.56 -4.36
C LEU A 39 8.67 0.69 -3.98
N MET A 40 7.77 0.60 -4.96
CA MET A 40 6.34 0.70 -4.71
C MET A 40 5.82 -0.57 -4.05
N HIS A 41 5.04 -0.36 -3.00
CA HIS A 41 4.34 -1.40 -2.28
C HIS A 41 2.94 -0.92 -1.94
N LEU A 42 2.01 -1.86 -1.82
CA LEU A 42 0.69 -1.60 -1.28
C LEU A 42 0.70 -1.89 0.21
N THR A 43 0.55 -0.85 1.05
CA THR A 43 0.41 -1.05 2.49
C THR A 43 -0.94 -1.68 2.80
N LEU A 44 -0.95 -2.80 3.54
CA LEU A 44 -2.16 -3.49 3.97
C LEU A 44 -2.61 -3.05 5.37
N LYS A 45 -1.66 -2.98 6.32
CA LYS A 45 -1.97 -2.70 7.72
C LYS A 45 -0.80 -2.05 8.44
N PHE A 46 -1.07 -0.94 9.13
CA PHE A 46 -0.10 -0.31 10.03
C PHE A 46 -0.17 -0.96 11.41
N LEU A 47 0.98 -1.34 11.96
CA LEU A 47 1.11 -1.87 13.32
C LEU A 47 1.52 -0.78 14.32
N GLY A 48 2.04 0.34 13.82
CA GLY A 48 2.53 1.43 14.66
C GLY A 48 3.90 1.14 15.25
N ASP A 49 4.16 1.68 16.43
CA ASP A 49 5.43 1.49 17.15
C ASP A 49 5.48 0.08 17.75
N THR A 50 6.32 -0.77 17.14
CA THR A 50 6.48 -2.18 17.50
C THR A 50 7.86 -2.42 18.13
N PRO A 51 7.94 -3.10 19.29
CA PRO A 51 9.21 -3.55 19.86
C PRO A 51 9.97 -4.48 18.92
N GLU A 52 11.30 -4.35 18.84
CA GLU A 52 12.10 -5.12 17.86
C GLU A 52 12.08 -6.63 18.12
N ASP A 53 12.02 -7.01 19.39
CA ASP A 53 11.90 -8.37 19.88
C ASP A 53 10.55 -9.03 19.56
N THR A 54 9.48 -8.25 19.36
CA THR A 54 8.16 -8.79 18.99
C THR A 54 7.96 -8.93 17.47
N ILE A 55 8.78 -8.25 16.65
CA ILE A 55 8.67 -8.31 15.18
C ILE A 55 8.76 -9.77 14.68
N ARG A 56 9.71 -10.55 15.20
CA ARG A 56 9.89 -11.94 14.79
C ARG A 56 8.67 -12.81 15.13
N GLN A 57 8.11 -12.61 16.32
CA GLN A 57 6.90 -13.33 16.76
C GLN A 57 5.69 -13.00 15.87
N ILE A 58 5.55 -11.73 15.47
CA ILE A 58 4.49 -11.29 14.56
C ILE A 58 4.65 -11.95 13.19
N ILE A 59 5.88 -12.01 12.65
CA ILE A 59 6.17 -12.68 11.37
C ILE A 59 5.80 -14.17 11.46
N ASP A 60 6.30 -14.87 12.48
CA ASP A 60 6.09 -16.31 12.65
C ASP A 60 4.60 -16.65 12.82
N ALA A 61 3.81 -15.77 13.44
CA ALA A 61 2.37 -15.95 13.62
C ALA A 61 1.57 -15.81 12.31
N VAL A 62 1.96 -14.91 11.40
CA VAL A 62 1.22 -14.66 10.16
C VAL A 62 1.72 -15.47 8.97
N ASP A 63 2.99 -15.89 8.95
CA ASP A 63 3.65 -16.57 7.83
C ASP A 63 2.86 -17.78 7.29
N PRO A 64 2.32 -18.71 8.11
CA PRO A 64 1.58 -19.86 7.61
C PRO A 64 0.27 -19.50 6.88
N ALA A 65 -0.34 -18.38 7.26
CA ALA A 65 -1.60 -17.94 6.70
C ALA A 65 -1.38 -17.13 5.41
N VAL A 66 -0.39 -16.23 5.39
CA VAL A 66 -0.07 -15.43 4.20
C VAL A 66 0.51 -16.28 3.06
N ARG A 67 1.21 -17.38 3.37
CA ARG A 67 1.72 -18.33 2.35
C ARG A 67 0.63 -19.01 1.52
N LYS A 68 -0.61 -19.04 2.02
CA LYS A 68 -1.76 -19.65 1.31
C LYS A 68 -2.35 -18.70 0.27
N ILE A 69 -1.90 -17.45 0.23
CA ILE A 69 -2.42 -16.41 -0.63
C ILE A 69 -1.68 -16.48 -1.97
N PRO A 70 -2.38 -16.70 -3.09
CA PRO A 70 -1.73 -16.78 -4.38
C PRO A 70 -1.23 -15.42 -4.84
N VAL A 71 -0.25 -15.42 -5.75
CA VAL A 71 0.09 -14.24 -6.54
C VAL A 71 -1.17 -13.76 -7.27
N MET A 72 -1.37 -12.45 -7.30
CA MET A 72 -2.57 -11.82 -7.85
C MET A 72 -2.22 -10.66 -8.76
N ASN A 73 -3.09 -10.39 -9.73
CA ASN A 73 -3.04 -9.19 -10.55
C ASN A 73 -3.92 -8.12 -9.93
N LEU A 74 -3.38 -6.91 -9.80
CA LEU A 74 -4.13 -5.75 -9.32
C LEU A 74 -4.60 -4.94 -10.51
N HIS A 75 -5.90 -4.61 -10.54
CA HIS A 75 -6.45 -3.71 -11.53
C HIS A 75 -6.54 -2.31 -10.96
N LEU A 76 -5.81 -1.38 -11.57
CA LEU A 76 -5.86 0.02 -11.21
C LEU A 76 -7.25 0.60 -11.50
N SER A 77 -7.68 1.54 -10.67
CA SER A 77 -8.92 2.30 -10.73
C SER A 77 -8.60 3.79 -10.86
N ALA A 78 -9.43 4.65 -10.29
CA ALA A 78 -9.26 6.11 -10.35
C ALA A 78 -8.03 6.60 -9.57
N LEU A 79 -7.46 7.70 -10.05
CA LEU A 79 -6.51 8.51 -9.29
C LEU A 79 -7.26 9.30 -8.22
N GLY A 80 -6.61 9.49 -7.07
CA GLY A 80 -7.13 10.26 -5.96
C GLY A 80 -6.06 11.13 -5.31
N LEU A 81 -6.53 12.08 -4.52
CA LEU A 81 -5.72 12.98 -3.73
C LEU A 81 -6.10 12.87 -2.26
N PHE A 82 -5.11 12.87 -1.38
CA PHE A 82 -5.32 12.94 0.05
C PHE A 82 -5.22 14.39 0.56
N LYS A 83 -6.10 14.79 1.49
CA LYS A 83 -6.50 16.16 1.89
C LYS A 83 -7.49 16.85 0.94
N ASN A 84 -7.03 17.68 0.00
CA ASN A 84 -7.88 18.41 -0.95
C ASN A 84 -7.05 18.96 -2.13
N LEU A 85 -7.72 19.37 -3.20
CA LEU A 85 -7.09 19.91 -4.41
C LEU A 85 -6.26 21.18 -4.17
N ARG A 86 -6.56 21.96 -3.11
CA ARG A 86 -5.84 23.21 -2.79
C ARG A 86 -4.53 22.96 -2.06
N ASN A 87 -4.36 21.80 -1.43
CA ASN A 87 -3.14 21.41 -0.72
C ASN A 87 -3.01 19.87 -0.69
N PRO A 88 -2.79 19.24 -1.86
CA PRO A 88 -2.67 17.79 -1.95
C PRO A 88 -1.41 17.33 -1.22
N ARG A 89 -1.55 16.35 -0.33
CA ARG A 89 -0.40 15.77 0.40
C ARG A 89 0.10 14.47 -0.18
N VAL A 90 -0.79 13.70 -0.80
CA VAL A 90 -0.48 12.38 -1.37
C VAL A 90 -1.33 12.20 -2.61
N ILE A 91 -0.70 11.79 -3.70
CA ILE A 91 -1.36 11.28 -4.91
C ILE A 91 -1.36 9.76 -4.80
N TRP A 92 -2.51 9.13 -5.04
CA TRP A 92 -2.63 7.68 -4.97
C TRP A 92 -3.45 7.15 -6.15
N ILE A 93 -3.22 5.89 -6.51
CA ILE A 93 -3.98 5.16 -7.54
C ILE A 93 -4.84 4.13 -6.81
N GLY A 94 -6.15 4.18 -7.04
CA GLY A 94 -7.07 3.20 -6.50
C GLY A 94 -6.87 1.84 -7.14
N ILE A 95 -7.35 0.80 -6.46
CA ILE A 95 -7.41 -0.55 -7.00
C ILE A 95 -8.86 -1.00 -7.03
N LYS A 96 -9.23 -1.80 -8.03
CA LYS A 96 -10.51 -2.50 -8.07
C LYS A 96 -10.52 -3.63 -7.03
N PRO A 97 -11.71 -4.11 -6.61
CA PRO A 97 -11.82 -5.27 -5.73
C PRO A 97 -10.98 -6.45 -6.21
N CYS A 98 -10.26 -7.07 -5.29
CA CYS A 98 -9.33 -8.15 -5.55
C CYS A 98 -9.45 -9.17 -4.41
N PRO A 99 -10.21 -10.26 -4.60
CA PRO A 99 -10.52 -11.19 -3.51
C PRO A 99 -9.30 -11.78 -2.80
N PRO A 100 -8.20 -12.16 -3.50
CA PRO A 100 -6.98 -12.62 -2.81
C PRO A 100 -6.34 -11.53 -1.92
N LEU A 101 -6.42 -10.26 -2.31
CA LEU A 101 -5.91 -9.14 -1.51
C LEU A 101 -6.77 -8.90 -0.28
N GLU A 102 -8.09 -8.94 -0.44
CA GLU A 102 -9.05 -8.82 0.66
C GLU A 102 -8.83 -9.94 1.67
N GLN A 103 -8.63 -11.17 1.21
CA GLN A 103 -8.26 -12.31 2.05
C GLN A 103 -6.95 -12.06 2.82
N ALA A 104 -5.95 -11.42 2.19
CA ALA A 104 -4.70 -11.04 2.86
C ALA A 104 -4.94 -10.04 4.00
N VAL A 105 -5.72 -9.00 3.74
CA VAL A 105 -6.08 -8.01 4.77
C VAL A 105 -6.82 -8.69 5.93
N HIS A 106 -7.82 -9.53 5.63
CA HIS A 106 -8.55 -10.28 6.65
C HIS A 106 -7.67 -11.22 7.47
N THR A 107 -6.68 -11.85 6.83
CA THR A 107 -5.72 -12.72 7.54
C THR A 107 -4.86 -11.94 8.52
N LEU A 108 -4.52 -10.69 8.20
CA LEU A 108 -3.72 -9.81 9.05
C LEU A 108 -4.57 -9.08 10.11
N ASP A 109 -5.89 -9.04 9.93
CA ASP A 109 -6.87 -8.46 10.85
C ASP A 109 -7.60 -9.55 11.64
N SER A 110 -7.08 -9.92 12.81
CA SER A 110 -7.84 -10.70 13.81
C SER A 110 -9.03 -9.93 14.43
N SER A 111 -9.34 -8.74 13.92
CA SER A 111 -10.44 -7.89 14.38
C SER A 111 -10.97 -7.12 13.17
N TYR A 112 -12.20 -7.45 12.77
CA TYR A 112 -12.90 -6.90 11.61
C TYR A 112 -13.01 -5.38 11.64
N LEU A 113 -12.04 -4.65 11.10
CA LEU A 113 -12.16 -3.24 10.77
C LEU A 113 -11.35 -2.94 9.50
N PHE A 114 -12.03 -3.06 8.36
CA PHE A 114 -11.62 -2.54 7.06
C PHE A 114 -11.22 -1.06 7.21
N TRP A 115 -9.93 -0.74 7.15
CA TRP A 115 -9.43 0.62 6.95
C TRP A 115 -8.46 0.63 5.78
N LEU A 116 -9.01 0.61 4.56
CA LEU A 116 -8.33 1.17 3.40
C LEU A 116 -8.29 2.70 3.59
N PHE A 117 -7.11 3.20 3.96
CA PHE A 117 -6.57 4.56 3.87
C PHE A 117 -5.95 5.07 5.18
N CYS A 118 -4.63 5.26 5.08
CA CYS A 118 -3.83 6.31 5.71
C CYS A 118 -4.50 7.05 6.88
N ARG A 119 -4.17 6.64 8.11
CA ARG A 119 -4.40 7.48 9.30
C ARG A 119 -3.73 8.84 9.08
N SER A 120 -4.54 9.89 9.05
CA SER A 120 -4.09 11.23 9.44
C SER A 120 -4.10 11.28 10.96
N GLY A 121 -2.95 11.60 11.55
CA GLY A 121 -2.79 11.77 13.00
C GLY A 121 -2.05 10.62 13.63
#